data_AF-A0A518H7V2-F1
#
_entry.id   AF-A0A518H7V2-F1
#
_cell.length_a   1.000
_cell.length_b   1.000
_cell.length_c   1.000
_cell.angle_alpha   90.00
_cell.angle_beta   90.00
_cell.angle_gamma   90.00
#
_symmetry.space_group_name_H-M   'P 1'
#
loop_
_entity.id
_entity.type
_entity.pdbx_description
1 polymer ?
#
loop_
_entity_poly.entity_id
_entity_poly.type
_entity_poly.pdbx_seq_one_letter_code
_entity_poly.pdbx_strand_id
1 'polypeptide(L)'
;MARIGDVLVAPVGSNEPGVGHPAVFPLTLADQLIRTFSTEEDLVLDPFCGSGQTLLAGKGCGRRYLGIEREERYVQLALGRPGR
;
A
#
# COMPACT_ATOMS: atom_id res chain seq x y z
N MET A 1 -1.51 -21.32 -7.67
CA MET A 1 -1.81 -19.95 -8.13
C MET A 1 -3.32 -19.78 -8.11
N ALA A 2 -3.87 -19.11 -7.09
CA ALA A 2 -5.31 -18.87 -7.02
C ALA A 2 -5.68 -17.88 -8.12
N ARG A 3 -6.61 -18.23 -9.01
CA ARG A 3 -7.16 -17.29 -9.99
C ARG A 3 -8.00 -16.27 -9.23
N ILE A 4 -7.49 -15.05 -9.07
CA ILE A 4 -8.32 -13.90 -8.73
C ILE A 4 -9.10 -13.48 -9.99
N GLY A 5 -10.33 -13.02 -9.84
CA GLY A 5 -11.09 -12.48 -10.97
C GLY A 5 -10.58 -11.10 -11.40
N ASP A 6 -10.94 -10.65 -12.60
CA ASP A 6 -10.51 -9.35 -13.15
C ASP A 6 -11.23 -8.15 -12.51
N VAL A 7 -12.15 -8.40 -11.57
CA VAL A 7 -12.91 -7.40 -10.84
C VAL A 7 -12.64 -7.53 -9.34
N LEU A 8 -11.94 -6.56 -8.78
CA LEU A 8 -11.68 -6.45 -7.35
C LEU A 8 -12.67 -5.49 -6.71
N VAL A 9 -13.48 -6.00 -5.78
CA VAL A 9 -14.38 -5.17 -4.96
C VAL A 9 -13.65 -4.78 -3.69
N ALA A 10 -13.30 -3.50 -3.57
CA ALA A 10 -12.69 -2.94 -2.38
C ALA A 10 -13.55 -1.80 -1.82
N PRO A 11 -13.78 -1.73 -0.50
CA PRO A 11 -14.50 -0.62 0.10
C PRO A 11 -13.70 0.66 -0.07
N VAL A 12 -14.32 1.73 -0.59
CA VAL A 12 -13.67 3.05 -0.61
C VAL A 12 -13.53 3.50 0.84
N GLY A 13 -12.29 3.59 1.34
CA GLY A 13 -12.05 4.00 2.71
C GLY A 13 -12.54 5.43 2.93
N SER A 14 -13.19 5.69 4.06
CA SER A 14 -13.15 7.04 4.64
C SER A 14 -11.68 7.30 4.98
N ASN A 15 -11.12 8.41 4.50
CA ASN A 15 -9.78 8.85 4.89
C ASN A 15 -9.63 8.66 6.41
N GLU A 16 -8.60 7.93 6.87
CA GLU A 16 -8.30 7.85 8.30
C GLU A 16 -8.28 9.28 8.85
N PRO A 17 -9.05 9.60 9.93
CA PRO A 17 -9.12 10.95 10.44
C PRO A 17 -7.71 11.48 10.73
N GLY A 18 -7.29 12.52 10.00
CA GLY A 18 -5.96 13.14 10.15
C GLY A 18 -4.95 12.87 9.03
N VAL A 19 -5.24 11.95 8.10
CA VAL A 19 -4.39 11.77 6.90
C VAL A 19 -4.89 12.73 5.82
N GLY A 20 -4.32 13.93 5.75
CA GLY A 20 -4.63 14.98 4.78
C GLY A 20 -4.23 14.68 3.33
N HIS A 21 -4.40 13.44 2.88
CA HIS A 21 -4.13 13.02 1.51
C HIS A 21 -5.45 12.70 0.79
N PRO A 22 -5.87 13.49 -0.22
CA PRO A 22 -7.21 13.43 -0.81
C PRO A 22 -7.50 12.20 -1.71
N ALA A 23 -6.60 11.21 -1.75
CA ALA A 23 -6.63 10.12 -2.74
C ALA A 23 -5.92 8.84 -2.25
N VAL A 24 -6.20 8.40 -1.03
CA VAL A 24 -5.62 7.17 -0.48
C VAL A 24 -6.48 5.97 -0.90
N PHE A 25 -5.91 5.01 -1.62
CA PHE A 25 -6.62 3.76 -1.90
C PHE A 25 -6.74 2.88 -0.63
N PRO A 26 -7.73 1.98 -0.56
CA PRO A 26 -7.92 1.12 0.60
C PRO A 26 -6.76 0.15 0.80
N LEU A 27 -6.29 -0.03 2.03
CA LEU A 27 -5.22 -0.97 2.37
C LEU A 27 -5.53 -2.40 1.89
N THR A 28 -6.80 -2.80 1.98
CA THR A 28 -7.27 -4.14 1.55
C THR A 28 -7.04 -4.39 0.06
N LEU A 29 -7.14 -3.35 -0.77
CA LEU A 29 -6.87 -3.47 -2.21
C LEU A 29 -5.40 -3.80 -2.46
N ALA A 30 -4.49 -3.08 -1.77
CA ALA A 30 -3.06 -3.31 -1.92
C ALA A 30 -2.62 -4.67 -1.37
N ASP A 31 -3.14 -5.10 -0.21
CA ASP A 31 -2.86 -6.43 0.35
C ASP A 31 -3.26 -7.54 -0.65
N GLN A 32 -4.47 -7.45 -1.23
CA GLN A 32 -4.94 -8.42 -2.23
C GLN A 32 -4.04 -8.48 -3.47
N LEU A 33 -3.64 -7.33 -4.02
CA LEU A 33 -2.76 -7.27 -5.18
C LEU A 33 -1.38 -7.86 -4.86
N ILE A 34 -0.78 -7.47 -3.73
CA ILE A 34 0.55 -7.95 -3.33
C ILE A 34 0.53 -9.47 -3.12
N ARG A 35 -0.46 -10.03 -2.43
CA ARG A 35 -0.58 -11.49 -2.23
C ARG A 35 -0.78 -12.25 -3.52
N THR A 36 -1.47 -11.64 -4.49
CA THR A 36 -1.77 -12.29 -5.78
C THR A 36 -0.55 -12.33 -6.69
N PHE A 37 0.22 -11.24 -6.74
CA PHE A 37 1.26 -11.03 -7.75
C PHE A 37 2.70 -11.12 -7.21
N SER A 38 2.88 -11.49 -5.94
CA SER A 38 4.21 -11.68 -5.34
C SER A 38 4.21 -12.83 -4.34
N THR A 39 5.40 -13.31 -3.99
CA THR A 39 5.66 -14.27 -2.91
C THR A 39 6.33 -13.59 -1.72
N GLU A 40 6.51 -14.31 -0.61
CA GLU A 40 7.26 -13.77 0.54
C GLU A 40 8.69 -13.39 0.12
N GLU A 41 9.25 -12.36 0.74
CA GLU A 41 10.59 -11.80 0.45
C GLU A 41 10.78 -11.13 -0.94
N ASP A 42 9.80 -11.24 -1.84
CA ASP A 42 9.80 -10.46 -3.08
C ASP A 42 9.83 -8.95 -2.79
N LEU A 43 10.39 -8.20 -3.73
CA LEU A 43 10.43 -6.74 -3.65
C LEU A 43 9.21 -6.14 -4.35
N VAL A 44 8.39 -5.42 -3.59
CA VAL A 44 7.31 -4.57 -4.10
C VAL A 44 7.83 -3.15 -4.27
N LEU A 45 7.82 -2.65 -5.50
CA LEU A 45 8.16 -1.26 -5.82
C LEU A 45 6.89 -0.45 -6.05
N ASP A 46 6.75 0.66 -5.33
CA ASP A 46 5.74 1.68 -5.60
C ASP A 46 6.43 3.02 -5.92
N PRO A 47 6.51 3.42 -7.20
CA PRO A 47 7.20 4.65 -7.59
C PRO A 47 6.41 5.93 -7.29
N PHE A 48 5.16 5.81 -6.81
CA PHE A 48 4.27 6.93 -6.47
C PHE A 48 3.54 6.63 -5.15
N CYS A 49 4.31 6.32 -4.11
CA CYS A 49 3.76 5.67 -2.92
C CYS A 49 2.85 6.57 -2.09
N GLY A 50 2.83 7.88 -2.32
CA GLY A 50 2.00 8.83 -1.59
C GLY A 50 2.15 8.66 -0.08
N SER A 51 1.02 8.49 0.62
CA SER A 51 1.01 8.24 2.08
C SER A 51 1.40 6.81 2.52
N GLY A 52 1.89 5.97 1.62
CA GLY A 52 2.56 4.71 1.95
C GLY A 52 1.68 3.46 2.09
N GLN A 53 0.47 3.42 1.51
CA GLN A 53 -0.42 2.25 1.65
C GLN A 53 0.16 0.96 1.06
N THR A 54 0.79 1.02 -0.13
CA THR A 54 1.47 -0.14 -0.72
C THR A 54 2.60 -0.64 0.17
N LEU A 55 3.34 0.27 0.81
CA LEU A 55 4.46 -0.07 1.68
C LEU A 55 3.97 -0.75 2.96
N LEU A 56 2.89 -0.23 3.54
CA LEU A 56 2.23 -0.83 4.71
C LEU A 56 1.71 -2.23 4.40
N ALA A 57 1.06 -2.42 3.24
CA ALA A 57 0.58 -3.73 2.79
C ALA A 57 1.73 -4.69 2.50
N GLY A 58 2.79 -4.24 1.80
CA GLY A 58 3.99 -5.03 1.52
C GLY A 58 4.63 -5.54 2.78
N LYS A 59 4.84 -4.64 3.77
CA LYS A 59 5.31 -5.01 5.10
C LYS A 59 4.42 -6.06 5.76
N GLY A 60 3.10 -5.83 5.80
CA GLY A 60 2.13 -6.73 6.42
C GLY A 60 2.05 -8.11 5.75
N CYS A 61 2.43 -8.20 4.48
CA CYS A 61 2.50 -9.44 3.72
C CYS A 61 3.87 -10.14 3.83
N GLY A 62 4.85 -9.61 4.55
CA GLY A 62 6.19 -10.20 4.57
C GLY A 62 6.92 -10.05 3.23
N ARG A 63 6.68 -8.95 2.51
CA ARG A 63 7.44 -8.57 1.31
C ARG A 63 8.43 -7.47 1.68
N ARG A 64 9.56 -7.45 0.97
CA ARG A 64 10.41 -6.27 0.95
C ARG A 64 9.69 -5.18 0.15
N TYR A 65 9.90 -3.92 0.50
CA TYR A 65 9.23 -2.82 -0.19
C TYR A 65 10.16 -1.65 -0.40
N LEU A 66 9.93 -0.93 -1.50
CA LEU A 66 10.59 0.33 -1.83
C LEU A 66 9.54 1.31 -2.34
N GLY A 67 9.47 2.48 -1.71
CA GLY A 67 8.58 3.57 -2.11
C GLY A 67 9.39 4.74 -2.62
N ILE A 68 8.89 5.39 -3.69
CA ILE A 68 9.39 6.69 -4.16
C ILE A 68 8.22 7.66 -4.10
N GLU A 69 8.47 8.85 -3.56
CA GLU A 69 7.52 9.94 -3.50
C GLU A 69 8.26 11.26 -3.63
N ARG A 70 7.70 12.20 -4.39
CA ARG A 70 8.31 13.50 -4.69
C ARG A 70 7.97 14.54 -3.62
N GLU A 71 6.75 14.49 -3.09
CA GLU A 71 6.28 15.46 -2.12
C GLU A 71 6.68 15.09 -0.70
N GLU A 72 7.57 15.89 -0.10
CA GLU A 72 8.11 15.68 1.25
C GLU A 72 7.02 15.42 2.30
N ARG A 73 5.90 16.17 2.25
CA ARG A 73 4.78 15.96 3.18
C ARG A 73 4.21 14.54 3.15
N TYR A 74 4.22 13.88 1.99
CA TYR A 74 3.70 12.52 1.83
C TYR A 74 4.75 11.49 2.23
N VAL A 75 6.03 11.76 1.97
CA VAL A 75 7.16 11.00 2.53
C VAL A 75 7.05 10.93 4.06
N GLN A 76 6.83 12.07 4.73
CA GLN A 76 6.69 12.11 6.18
C GLN A 76 5.47 11.30 6.67
N LEU A 77 4.33 11.38 5.97
CA LEU A 77 3.15 10.55 6.28
C LEU A 77 3.45 9.05 6.12
N ALA A 78 4.16 8.66 5.06
CA ALA A 78 4.53 7.27 4.80
C ALA A 78 5.51 6.73 5.86
N LEU A 79 6.50 7.53 6.27
CA LEU A 79 7.45 7.19 7.34
C LEU A 79 6.79 7.08 8.71
N GLY A 80 5.73 7.86 8.97
CA GLY A 80 4.95 7.81 10.20
C GLY A 80 3.99 6.61 10.32
N ARG A 81 3.87 5.77 9.28
CA ARG A 81 3.03 4.58 9.33
C ARG A 81 3.58 3.59 10.37
N PRO A 82 2.75 3.06 11.29
CA PRO A 82 3.21 2.16 12.32
C PRO A 82 3.81 0.89 11.72
N GLY A 83 5.00 0.54 12.19
CA GLY A 83 5.58 -0.77 11.94
C GLY A 83 4.99 -1.80 12.89
N ARG A 84 4.53 -2.95 12.37
CA ARG A 84 4.57 -4.18 13.16
C ARG A 84 6.01 -4.59 13.47
#